data_AF-A0A4Y2TT44-F1
#
_entry.id   AF-A0A4Y2TT44-F1
#
_cell.length_a   1.000
_cell.length_b   1.000
_cell.length_c   1.000
_cell.angle_alpha   90.00
_cell.angle_beta   90.00
_cell.angle_gamma   90.00
#
_symmetry.space_group_name_H-M   'P 1'
#
loop_
_entity.id
_entity.type
_entity.pdbx_description
1 polymer ?
#
loop_
_entity_poly.entity_id
_entity_poly.type
_entity_poly.pdbx_seq_one_letter_code
_entity_poly.pdbx_strand_id
1 'polypeptide(L)'
;MFHFAVLTVKLKCFNETFSNTNCPQESDDFLKPYRKEIPLDEFTTTHVIPERVHCLSQILLINCLVGDITTNCGLRALTLTLEFLHRSAFVERYCPLSYRTGLLEDIDEFNLTEVQKRWAVAELLYLDDV
;
A
#
# COMPACT_ATOMS: atom_id res chain seq x y z
N MET A 1 -8.22 15.06 -31.74
CA MET A 1 -7.00 15.72 -31.22
C MET A 1 -7.01 15.99 -29.70
N PHE A 2 -8.17 16.00 -29.03
CA PHE A 2 -8.25 16.26 -27.58
C PHE A 2 -7.80 15.12 -26.65
N HIS A 3 -7.89 13.85 -27.07
CA HIS A 3 -7.53 12.71 -26.20
C HIS A 3 -6.04 12.59 -25.90
N PHE A 4 -5.16 12.98 -26.84
CA PHE A 4 -3.72 12.97 -26.62
C PHE A 4 -3.29 13.99 -25.55
N ALA A 5 -3.86 15.19 -25.55
CA ALA A 5 -3.56 16.21 -24.55
C ALA A 5 -4.02 15.81 -23.14
N VAL A 6 -5.17 15.14 -23.02
CA VAL A 6 -5.68 14.66 -21.72
C VAL A 6 -4.82 13.51 -21.18
N LEU A 7 -4.35 12.61 -22.04
CA LEU A 7 -3.45 11.52 -21.65
C LEU A 7 -2.08 12.05 -21.22
N THR A 8 -1.49 13.01 -21.95
CA THR A 8 -0.19 13.59 -21.59
C THR A 8 -0.25 14.41 -20.31
N VAL A 9 -1.32 15.18 -20.08
CA VAL A 9 -1.53 15.92 -18.82
C VAL A 9 -1.65 14.96 -17.63
N LYS A 10 -2.37 13.84 -17.80
CA LYS A 10 -2.48 12.83 -16.74
C LYS A 10 -1.17 12.12 -16.47
N LEU A 11 -0.43 11.72 -17.50
CA LEU A 11 0.90 11.10 -17.34
C LEU A 11 1.88 12.06 -16.65
N LYS A 12 1.85 13.35 -17.00
CA LYS A 12 2.64 14.38 -16.32
C LYS A 12 2.26 14.47 -14.84
N CYS A 13 0.97 14.49 -14.52
CA CYS A 13 0.50 14.52 -13.14
C CYS A 13 0.93 13.29 -12.33
N PHE A 14 0.80 12.09 -12.91
CA PHE A 14 1.30 10.86 -12.27
C PHE A 14 2.81 10.94 -12.03
N ASN A 15 3.58 11.35 -13.05
CA ASN A 15 5.02 11.47 -12.92
C ASN A 15 5.43 12.45 -11.81
N GLU A 16 4.78 13.62 -11.75
CA GLU A 16 5.00 14.61 -10.69
C GLU A 16 4.58 14.07 -9.32
N THR A 17 3.47 13.33 -9.24
CA THR A 17 3.01 12.70 -8.00
C THR A 17 4.02 11.67 -7.50
N PHE A 18 4.42 10.71 -8.34
CA PHE A 18 5.38 9.68 -7.95
C PHE A 18 6.79 10.21 -7.69
N SER A 19 7.16 11.37 -8.27
CA SER A 19 8.47 12.00 -8.00
C SER A 19 8.53 12.72 -6.65
N ASN A 20 7.37 13.09 -6.09
CA ASN A 20 7.29 13.92 -4.87
C ASN A 20 6.59 13.21 -3.70
N THR A 21 6.04 12.03 -3.92
CA THR A 21 5.37 11.25 -2.88
C THR A 21 6.35 10.74 -1.84
N ASN A 22 5.95 10.79 -0.56
CA ASN A 22 6.68 10.20 0.55
C ASN A 22 6.19 8.80 0.90
N CYS A 23 5.20 8.26 0.18
CA CYS A 23 4.58 6.97 0.54
C CYS A 23 5.55 5.79 0.70
N PRO A 24 6.62 5.63 -0.13
CA PRO A 24 7.63 4.61 0.10
C PRO A 24 8.37 4.79 1.44
N GLN A 25 8.71 6.04 1.77
CA GLN A 25 9.38 6.37 3.02
C GLN A 25 8.46 6.15 4.23
N GLU A 26 7.17 6.52 4.13
CA GLU A 26 6.18 6.25 5.17
C GLU A 26 5.95 4.75 5.39
N SER A 27 5.92 3.96 4.31
CA SER A 27 5.86 2.50 4.39
C SER A 27 7.09 1.92 5.08
N ASP A 28 8.30 2.40 4.73
CA ASP A 28 9.52 1.98 5.39
C ASP A 28 9.53 2.36 6.87
N ASP A 29 9.06 3.56 7.21
CA ASP A 29 8.98 4.06 8.58
C ASP A 29 7.99 3.24 9.41
N PHE A 30 6.86 2.85 8.83
CA PHE A 30 5.90 1.92 9.45
C PHE A 30 6.52 0.55 9.72
N LEU A 31 7.38 0.05 8.83
CA LEU A 31 8.01 -1.28 8.96
C LEU A 31 9.17 -1.32 9.97
N LYS A 32 9.84 -0.18 10.24
CA LYS A 32 11.01 -0.09 11.13
C LYS A 32 10.82 -0.76 12.50
N PRO A 33 9.74 -0.52 13.25
CA PRO A 33 9.55 -1.12 14.58
C PRO A 33 9.40 -2.65 14.55
N TYR A 34 9.07 -3.22 13.39
CA TYR A 34 8.80 -4.64 13.22
C TYR A 34 9.96 -5.41 12.60
N ARG A 35 11.05 -4.74 12.21
CA ARG A 35 12.26 -5.43 11.76
C ARG A 35 12.87 -6.20 12.91
N LYS A 36 12.96 -7.51 12.75
CA LYS A 36 13.67 -8.40 13.66
C LYS A 36 14.98 -8.81 13.02
N GLU A 37 16.06 -8.61 13.76
CA GLU A 37 17.35 -9.17 13.40
C GLU A 37 17.34 -10.66 13.72
N ILE A 38 17.67 -11.48 12.74
CA ILE A 38 17.80 -12.94 12.87
C ILE A 38 19.18 -13.37 12.38
N PRO A 39 19.83 -14.34 13.04
CA PRO A 39 21.07 -14.91 12.53
C PRO A 39 20.80 -15.64 11.21
N LEU A 40 21.59 -15.31 10.19
CA LEU A 40 21.62 -16.04 8.92
C LEU A 40 22.62 -17.21 9.03
N ASP A 41 23.75 -16.97 9.70
CA ASP A 41 24.77 -17.95 10.09
C ASP A 41 25.52 -17.50 11.37
N GLU A 42 26.64 -18.16 11.71
CA GLU A 42 27.46 -17.86 12.89
C GLU A 42 28.09 -16.45 12.89
N PHE A 43 28.21 -15.82 11.71
CA PHE A 43 28.92 -14.56 11.52
C PHE A 43 28.05 -13.45 10.92
N THR A 44 26.87 -13.77 10.38
CA THR A 44 26.00 -12.82 9.70
C THR A 44 24.56 -12.85 10.22
N THR A 45 23.94 -11.68 10.26
CA THR A 45 22.54 -11.49 10.60
C THR A 45 21.79 -10.86 9.42
N THR A 46 20.49 -11.15 9.31
CA THR A 46 19.57 -10.51 8.37
C THR A 46 18.39 -9.91 9.12
N HIS A 47 17.62 -9.07 8.43
CA HIS A 47 16.40 -8.49 8.97
C HIS A 47 15.20 -9.12 8.30
N VAL A 48 14.26 -9.61 9.10
CA VAL A 48 12.96 -10.10 8.63
C VAL A 48 11.84 -9.26 9.20
N ILE A 49 10.80 -9.09 8.41
CA ILE A 49 9.56 -8.44 8.78
C ILE A 49 8.49 -9.52 8.79
N PRO A 50 7.66 -9.63 9.84
CA PRO A 50 6.56 -10.59 9.85
C PRO A 50 5.63 -10.35 8.65
N GLU A 51 5.24 -11.42 7.95
CA GLU A 51 4.51 -11.31 6.69
C GLU A 51 3.18 -10.57 6.84
N ARG A 52 2.50 -10.72 7.98
CA ARG A 52 1.29 -9.93 8.32
C ARG A 52 1.56 -8.42 8.31
N VAL A 53 2.69 -8.00 8.88
CA VAL A 53 3.09 -6.59 8.92
C VAL A 53 3.46 -6.12 7.52
N HIS A 54 4.11 -6.98 6.73
CA HIS A 54 4.41 -6.66 5.35
C HIS A 54 3.13 -6.48 4.51
N CYS A 55 2.14 -7.37 4.65
CA CYS A 55 0.83 -7.18 4.05
C CYS A 55 0.23 -5.80 4.41
N LEU A 56 0.16 -5.46 5.71
CA LEU A 56 -0.39 -4.18 6.15
C LEU A 56 0.39 -3.00 5.53
N SER A 57 1.71 -3.08 5.45
CA SER A 57 2.53 -2.04 4.82
C SER A 57 2.18 -1.82 3.35
N GLN A 58 1.87 -2.88 2.59
CA GLN A 58 1.45 -2.73 1.19
C GLN A 58 0.08 -2.08 1.08
N ILE A 59 -0.86 -2.43 1.96
CA ILE A 59 -2.17 -1.79 2.04
C ILE A 59 -2.03 -0.29 2.35
N LEU A 60 -1.17 0.07 3.32
CA LEU A 60 -0.92 1.46 3.70
C LEU A 60 -0.19 2.25 2.60
N LEU A 61 0.76 1.61 1.91
CA LEU A 61 1.43 2.20 0.74
C LEU A 61 0.41 2.56 -0.35
N ILE A 62 -0.50 1.65 -0.66
CA ILE A 62 -1.57 1.91 -1.64
C ILE A 62 -2.48 3.04 -1.18
N ASN A 63 -2.93 3.03 0.08
CA ASN A 63 -3.75 4.10 0.65
C ASN A 63 -3.08 5.48 0.47
N CYS A 64 -1.79 5.57 0.81
CA CYS A 64 -1.02 6.79 0.66
C CYS A 64 -0.92 7.23 -0.81
N LEU A 65 -0.55 6.32 -1.72
CA LEU A 65 -0.42 6.63 -3.16
C LEU A 65 -1.76 7.08 -3.76
N VAL A 66 -2.84 6.41 -3.39
CA VAL A 66 -4.22 6.77 -3.77
C VAL A 66 -4.58 8.16 -3.25
N GLY A 67 -4.22 8.48 -2.01
CA GLY A 67 -4.38 9.82 -1.44
C GLY A 67 -3.66 10.91 -2.23
N ASP A 68 -2.38 10.69 -2.55
CA ASP A 68 -1.56 11.64 -3.32
C ASP A 68 -2.09 11.80 -4.76
N ILE A 69 -2.45 10.70 -5.43
CA ILE A 69 -3.02 10.74 -6.78
C ILE A 69 -4.36 11.47 -6.78
N THR A 70 -5.20 11.25 -5.77
CA THR A 70 -6.50 11.94 -5.68
C THR A 70 -6.30 13.43 -5.49
N THR A 71 -5.38 13.82 -4.61
CA THR A 71 -5.06 15.21 -4.30
C THR A 71 -4.49 15.94 -5.51
N ASN A 72 -3.57 15.30 -6.25
CA ASN A 72 -2.84 15.95 -7.34
C ASN A 72 -3.54 15.82 -8.70
N CYS A 73 -4.15 14.67 -8.98
CA CYS A 73 -4.67 14.31 -10.31
C CYS A 73 -6.20 14.19 -10.38
N GLY A 74 -6.88 14.29 -9.23
CA GLY A 74 -8.33 14.32 -9.11
C GLY A 74 -9.02 12.95 -9.15
N LEU A 75 -10.33 12.95 -8.90
CA LEU A 75 -11.13 11.74 -8.67
C LEU A 75 -11.14 10.74 -9.82
N ARG A 76 -11.04 11.20 -11.08
CA ARG A 76 -11.00 10.28 -12.22
C ARG A 76 -9.67 9.51 -12.31
N ALA A 77 -8.57 10.06 -11.79
CA ALA A 77 -7.31 9.36 -11.71
C ALA A 77 -7.36 8.28 -10.62
N LEU A 78 -7.96 8.61 -9.47
CA LEU A 78 -8.24 7.66 -8.39
C LEU A 78 -8.93 6.39 -8.88
N THR A 79 -10.06 6.52 -9.59
CA THR A 79 -10.82 5.35 -10.06
C THR A 79 -9.99 4.43 -10.95
N LEU A 80 -9.18 5.00 -11.85
CA LEU A 80 -8.33 4.22 -12.75
C LEU A 80 -7.19 3.53 -12.00
N THR A 81 -6.61 4.20 -10.99
CA THR A 81 -5.57 3.62 -10.14
C THR A 81 -6.12 2.44 -9.35
N LEU A 82 -7.27 2.58 -8.68
CA LEU A 82 -7.88 1.49 -7.93
C LEU A 82 -8.24 0.31 -8.84
N GLU A 83 -8.83 0.59 -10.00
CA GLU A 83 -9.15 -0.45 -10.98
C GLU A 83 -7.90 -1.20 -11.45
N PHE A 84 -6.79 -0.49 -11.71
CA PHE A 84 -5.51 -1.10 -12.07
C PHE A 84 -4.93 -1.96 -10.94
N LEU A 85 -4.96 -1.46 -9.69
CA LEU A 85 -4.41 -2.17 -8.53
C LEU A 85 -5.18 -3.46 -8.25
N HIS A 86 -6.50 -3.42 -8.29
CA HIS A 86 -7.33 -4.62 -8.10
C HIS A 86 -7.12 -5.62 -9.25
N ARG A 87 -7.16 -5.16 -10.51
CA ARG A 87 -6.96 -6.06 -11.68
C ARG A 87 -5.57 -6.68 -11.75
N SER A 88 -4.56 -6.00 -11.21
CA SER A 88 -3.19 -6.53 -11.16
C SER A 88 -2.94 -7.47 -9.99
N ALA A 89 -3.93 -7.65 -9.10
CA ALA A 89 -3.82 -8.41 -7.86
C ALA A 89 -2.61 -7.92 -7.02
N PHE A 90 -2.36 -6.61 -7.04
CA PHE A 90 -1.15 -6.04 -6.42
C PHE A 90 -1.11 -6.37 -4.93
N VAL A 91 -2.18 -6.04 -4.20
CA VAL A 91 -2.25 -6.29 -2.75
C VAL A 91 -2.32 -7.79 -2.45
N GLU A 92 -3.12 -8.56 -3.20
CA GLU A 92 -3.24 -10.02 -3.04
C GLU A 92 -1.89 -10.74 -3.11
N ARG A 93 -1.00 -10.30 -4.00
CA ARG A 93 0.35 -10.88 -4.16
C ARG A 93 1.18 -10.79 -2.88
N TYR A 94 0.99 -9.72 -2.11
CA TYR A 94 1.75 -9.47 -0.87
C TYR A 94 0.91 -9.75 0.39
N CYS A 95 -0.39 -10.06 0.23
CA CYS A 95 -1.32 -10.32 1.31
C CYS A 95 -2.21 -11.55 1.04
N PRO A 96 -1.63 -12.77 1.07
CA PRO A 96 -2.41 -14.00 0.99
C PRO A 96 -3.38 -14.15 2.16
N LEU A 97 -4.43 -14.96 1.95
CA LEU A 97 -5.57 -15.13 2.86
C LEU A 97 -5.15 -15.42 4.32
N SER A 98 -4.13 -16.26 4.52
CA SER A 98 -3.64 -16.61 5.87
C SER A 98 -3.17 -15.40 6.67
N TYR A 99 -2.71 -14.34 6.02
CA TYR A 99 -2.29 -13.12 6.71
C TYR A 99 -3.47 -12.17 6.91
N ARG A 100 -4.44 -12.15 5.99
CA ARG A 100 -5.61 -11.27 6.04
C ARG A 100 -6.49 -11.53 7.26
N THR A 101 -6.83 -12.80 7.52
CA THR A 101 -7.72 -13.17 8.63
C THR A 101 -7.14 -12.71 9.97
N GLY A 102 -5.86 -13.01 10.23
CA GLY A 102 -5.19 -12.56 11.45
C GLY A 102 -5.00 -11.04 11.51
N LEU A 103 -4.80 -10.36 10.37
CA LEU A 103 -4.64 -8.91 10.34
C LEU A 103 -5.93 -8.17 10.70
N LEU A 104 -7.09 -8.69 10.28
CA LEU A 104 -8.37 -8.07 10.56
C LEU A 104 -8.71 -8.15 12.05
N GLU A 105 -8.40 -9.28 12.69
CA GLU A 105 -8.56 -9.48 14.14
C GLU A 105 -7.62 -8.59 14.95
N ASP A 106 -6.35 -8.47 14.51
CA ASP A 106 -5.29 -7.76 15.21
C ASP A 106 -5.12 -6.30 14.74
N ILE A 107 -6.02 -5.74 13.92
CA ILE A 107 -5.81 -4.43 13.27
C ILE A 107 -5.60 -3.28 14.28
N ASP A 108 -6.16 -3.44 15.48
CA ASP A 108 -6.06 -2.52 16.60
C ASP A 108 -4.72 -2.58 17.35
N GLU A 109 -3.90 -3.61 17.12
CA GLU A 109 -2.54 -3.69 17.68
C GLU A 109 -1.58 -2.71 17.00
N PHE A 110 -1.95 -2.19 15.82
CA PHE A 110 -1.13 -1.30 15.02
C PHE A 110 -1.45 0.16 15.30
N ASN A 111 -0.42 0.99 15.42
CA ASN A 111 -0.58 2.43 15.59
C ASN A 111 -0.96 3.12 14.27
N LEU A 112 -2.20 2.91 13.83
CA LEU A 112 -2.77 3.48 12.61
C LEU A 112 -3.60 4.72 12.91
N THR A 113 -3.58 5.69 12.01
CA THR A 113 -4.59 6.77 12.02
C THR A 113 -5.97 6.20 11.65
N GLU A 114 -7.04 6.90 12.03
CA GLU A 114 -8.41 6.49 11.69
C GLU A 114 -8.63 6.28 10.18
N VAL A 115 -8.00 7.12 9.35
CA VAL A 115 -8.09 7.00 7.89
C VAL A 115 -7.38 5.74 7.40
N GLN A 116 -6.17 5.49 7.88
CA GLN A 116 -5.40 4.29 7.56
C GLN A 116 -6.12 3.03 8.01
N LYS A 117 -6.67 3.02 9.23
CA LYS A 117 -7.42 1.88 9.77
C LYS A 117 -8.66 1.59 8.95
N ARG A 118 -9.48 2.62 8.65
CA ARG A 118 -10.69 2.44 7.82
C ARG A 118 -10.35 1.90 6.44
N TRP A 119 -9.30 2.43 5.80
CA TRP A 119 -8.86 1.95 4.51
C TRP A 119 -8.40 0.49 4.58
N ALA A 120 -7.57 0.17 5.58
CA ALA A 120 -7.05 -1.18 5.73
C ALA A 120 -8.15 -2.22 5.95
N VAL A 121 -9.13 -1.91 6.80
CA VAL A 121 -10.29 -2.78 7.01
C VAL A 121 -11.09 -2.95 5.72
N ALA A 122 -11.34 -1.87 4.97
CA ALA A 122 -12.09 -1.95 3.72
C ALA A 122 -11.36 -2.82 2.67
N GLU A 123 -10.05 -2.67 2.55
CA GLU A 123 -9.23 -3.46 1.63
C GLU A 123 -9.21 -4.94 2.03
N LEU A 124 -9.03 -5.24 3.32
CA LEU A 124 -9.03 -6.62 3.83
C LEU A 124 -10.36 -7.33 3.57
N LEU A 125 -11.49 -6.65 3.80
CA LEU A 125 -12.82 -7.18 3.52
C LEU A 125 -13.05 -7.38 2.02
N TYR A 126 -12.61 -6.44 1.18
CA TYR A 126 -12.71 -6.59 -0.28
C TYR A 126 -11.94 -7.82 -0.77
N LEU A 127 -10.74 -8.05 -0.25
CA LEU A 127 -9.90 -9.18 -0.65
C LEU A 127 -10.51 -10.53 -0.24
N ASP A 128 -11.29 -10.60 0.84
CA ASP A 128 -11.95 -11.83 1.30
C ASP A 128 -13.18 -12.21 0.46
N ASP A 129 -13.76 -11.24 -0.27
CA ASP A 129 -14.91 -11.44 -1.16
C ASP A 129 -14.54 -11.85 -2.60
N VAL A 130 -13.24 -11.81 -2.96
CA VAL A 130 -12.69 -12.15 -4.29
C VAL A 130 -12.03 -13.53 -4.29
#